data_AF-A0A414AHN3-F1
#
_entry.id   AF-A0A414AHN3-F1
#
_cell.length_a   1.000
_cell.length_b   1.000
_cell.length_c   1.000
_cell.angle_alpha   90.00
_cell.angle_beta   90.00
_cell.angle_gamma   90.00
#
_symmetry.space_group_name_H-M   'P 1'
#
loop_
_entity.id
_entity.type
_entity.pdbx_description
1 polymer ?
#
loop_
_entity_poly.entity_id
_entity_poly.type
_entity_poly.pdbx_seq_one_letter_code
_entity_poly.pdbx_strand_id
1 'polypeptide(L)' 'MLIKVKFLKGDKPSGREYTYRSNIPVKVSDKVQINSSAKGIVTEVDVPKEEIAAFADKVKSIVGLVKESEDENEGTV' A
#
# COMPACT_ATOMS: atom_id res chain seq x y z
N MET A 1 -11.51 0.34 -4.55
CA MET A 1 -10.83 1.62 -4.80
C MET A 1 -9.47 1.35 -5.43
N LEU A 2 -8.99 2.22 -6.32
CA LEU A 2 -7.63 2.14 -6.86
C LEU A 2 -6.76 3.20 -6.18
N ILE A 3 -5.57 2.80 -5.77
CA ILE A 3 -4.66 3.64 -4.98
C ILE A 3 -3.25 3.53 -5.55
N LYS A 4 -2.50 4.63 -5.61
CA LYS A 4 -1.05 4.57 -5.82
C LYS A 4 -0.36 4.44 -4.49
N VAL A 5 0.55 3.48 -4.44
CA VAL A 5 1.44 3.26 -3.33
C VAL A 5 2.87 3.36 -3.79
N LYS A 6 3.66 4.08 -3.01
CA LYS A 6 5.10 4.17 -3.16
C LYS A 6 5.77 3.21 -2.20
N PHE A 7 6.59 2.33 -2.73
CA PHE A 7 7.37 1.41 -1.90
C PHE A 7 8.37 2.18 -1.03
N LEU A 8 8.49 1.74 0.21
CA LEU A 8 9.49 2.23 1.14
C LEU A 8 10.69 1.29 1.09
N LYS A 9 11.91 1.83 1.04
CA LYS A 9 13.15 1.05 1.14
C LYS A 9 13.88 1.49 2.40
N GLY A 10 13.90 0.62 3.41
CA GLY A 10 14.26 1.00 4.78
C GLY A 10 13.17 1.88 5.35
N ASP A 11 13.44 3.19 5.45
CA ASP A 11 12.54 4.19 6.03
C ASP A 11 12.29 5.39 5.10
N LYS A 12 12.88 5.40 3.91
CA LYS A 12 12.66 6.47 2.93
C LYS A 12 11.74 6.00 1.81
N PRO A 13 10.79 6.86 1.35
CA PRO A 13 9.97 6.60 0.17
C PRO A 13 10.87 6.64 -1.07
N SER A 14 11.51 5.50 -1.34
CA SER A 14 12.50 5.32 -2.38
C SER A 14 12.06 4.13 -3.22
N GLY A 15 11.53 4.41 -4.40
CA GLY A 15 10.94 3.40 -5.26
C GLY A 15 9.98 3.99 -6.28
N ARG A 16 9.39 3.07 -7.04
CA ARG A 16 8.33 3.37 -7.99
C ARG A 16 6.98 3.38 -7.28
N GLU A 17 6.10 4.23 -7.79
CA GLU A 17 4.70 4.25 -7.45
C GLU A 17 3.99 3.19 -8.29
N TYR A 18 3.16 2.39 -7.63
CA TYR A 18 2.42 1.33 -8.26
C TYR A 18 0.96 1.44 -7.85
N THR A 19 0.08 1.15 -8.79
CA THR A 19 -1.35 1.15 -8.51
C THR A 19 -1.77 -0.21 -7.98
N TYR A 20 -2.44 -0.21 -6.84
CA TYR A 20 -3.06 -1.38 -6.22
C TYR A 20 -4.55 -1.16 -6.01
N ARG A 21 -5.28 -2.26 -5.93
CA ARG A 21 -6.67 -2.27 -5.54
C ARG A 21 -6.77 -2.36 -4.03
N SER A 22 -7.45 -1.41 -3.42
CA SER A 22 -7.81 -1.47 -2.01
C SER A 22 -9.27 -1.86 -1.86
N ASN A 23 -9.50 -2.88 -1.01
CA ASN A 23 -10.83 -3.29 -0.57
C ASN A 23 -11.27 -2.55 0.70
N ILE A 24 -10.36 -1.77 1.29
CA ILE A 24 -10.57 -0.95 2.48
C ILE A 24 -10.35 0.53 2.15
N PRO A 25 -11.05 1.46 2.83
CA PRO A 25 -10.79 2.88 2.67
C PRO A 25 -9.40 3.21 3.23
N VAL A 26 -8.51 3.71 2.36
CA VAL A 26 -7.19 4.24 2.75
C VAL A 26 -7.16 5.75 2.46
N LYS A 27 -6.21 6.46 3.04
CA LYS A 27 -5.96 7.88 2.77
C LYS A 27 -4.56 8.08 2.20
N VAL A 28 -4.34 9.22 1.55
CA VAL A 28 -2.99 9.66 1.19
C VAL A 28 -2.16 9.78 2.46
N SER A 29 -0.89 9.38 2.39
CA SER A 29 0.06 9.25 3.49
C SER A 29 -0.15 8.06 4.44
N ASP A 30 -1.12 7.19 4.16
CA ASP A 30 -1.35 5.98 4.95
C ASP A 30 -0.35 4.86 4.58
N LYS A 31 0.13 4.09 5.55
CA LYS A 31 1.04 2.96 5.31
C LYS A 31 0.20 1.72 5.04
N VAL A 32 0.45 1.05 3.92
CA VAL A 32 -0.23 -0.20 3.57
C VAL A 32 0.77 -1.31 3.32
N GLN A 33 0.34 -2.52 3.63
CA GLN A 33 1.08 -3.75 3.41
C GLN A 33 0.80 -4.23 1.98
N ILE A 34 1.82 -4.16 1.14
CA ILE A 34 1.70 -4.58 -0.27
C ILE A 34 1.90 -6.09 -0.39
N ASN A 35 2.88 -6.63 0.34
CA ASN A 35 3.18 -8.06 0.44
C ASN A 35 3.73 -8.38 1.83
N SER A 36 3.98 -9.67 2.13
CA SER A 36 4.52 -10.10 3.43
C SER A 36 5.82 -9.41 3.84
N SER A 37 6.66 -9.00 2.87
CA SER A 37 7.95 -8.35 3.12
C SER A 37 8.01 -6.89 2.67
N ALA A 38 6.96 -6.37 2.04
CA ALA A 38 6.99 -5.04 1.41
C ALA A 38 5.87 -4.15 1.94
N LYS A 39 6.27 -2.99 2.46
CA LYS A 39 5.40 -1.92 2.90
C LYS A 39 5.50 -0.75 1.92
N GLY A 40 4.41 -0.03 1.76
CA GLY A 40 4.38 1.19 0.97
C GLY A 40 3.52 2.26 1.63
N ILE A 41 3.67 3.48 1.17
CA ILE A 41 2.85 4.61 1.58
C ILE A 41 1.94 5.01 0.44
N VAL A 42 0.66 5.23 0.73
CA VAL A 42 -0.31 5.66 -0.26
C VAL A 42 0.02 7.09 -0.66
N THR A 43 0.31 7.31 -1.93
CA THR A 43 0.60 8.65 -2.47
C THR A 43 -0.63 9.25 -3.15
N GLU A 44 -1.52 8.42 -3.67
CA GLU A 44 -2.73 8.87 -4.35
C GLU A 44 -3.87 7.88 -4.11
N VAL A 45 -5.08 8.41 -3.96
CA VAL A 45 -6.32 7.65 -3.84
C VAL A 45 -7.25 8.04 -4.97
N ASP A 46 -8.15 7.13 -5.33
CA ASP A 46 -9.15 7.36 -6.39
C ASP A 46 -8.55 7.51 -7.80
N VAL A 47 -7.56 6.66 -8.10
CA VAL A 47 -6.92 6.64 -9.44
C VAL A 47 -7.94 6.19 -10.49
N PRO A 48 -8.15 6.94 -11.58
CA PRO A 48 -9.10 6.57 -12.62
C PRO A 48 -8.65 5.30 -13.35
N LYS A 49 -9.63 4.48 -13.76
CA LYS A 49 -9.36 3.21 -14.44
C LYS A 49 -8.64 3.38 -15.79
N GLU A 50 -8.82 4.52 -16.45
CA GLU A 50 -8.17 4.83 -17.74
C GLU A 50 -6.64 4.88 -17.62
N GLU A 51 -6.11 5.53 -16.58
CA GLU A 51 -4.66 5.60 -16.31
C GLU A 51 -4.05 4.22 -16.09
N ILE A 52 -4.82 3.31 -15.47
CA ILE A 52 -4.36 1.96 -15.17
C ILE A 52 -4.79 0.93 -16.19
N ALA A 53 -5.52 1.30 -17.24
CA ALA A 53 -6.03 0.36 -18.24
C ALA A 53 -4.88 -0.44 -18.88
N ALA A 54 -3.74 0.22 -19.11
CA ALA A 54 -2.53 -0.40 -19.67
C ALA A 54 -1.89 -1.47 -18.75
N PHE A 55 -2.24 -1.48 -17.47
CA PHE A 55 -1.71 -2.42 -16.48
C PHE A 55 -2.80 -3.00 -15.56
N ALA A 56 -4.07 -2.90 -15.94
CA ALA A 56 -5.22 -3.32 -15.14
C ALA A 56 -5.16 -4.81 -14.80
N ASP A 57 -4.74 -5.64 -15.77
CA ASP A 57 -4.45 -7.07 -15.58
C ASP A 57 -3.33 -7.36 -14.59
N LYS A 58 -2.44 -6.39 -14.34
CA LYS A 58 -1.32 -6.50 -13.39
C LYS A 58 -1.62 -5.84 -12.05
N VAL A 59 -2.73 -5.11 -11.92
CA VAL A 59 -3.12 -4.46 -10.66
C VAL A 59 -3.48 -5.53 -9.64
N LYS A 60 -2.66 -5.63 -8.60
CA LYS A 60 -2.92 -6.52 -7.46
C LYS A 60 -3.67 -5.79 -6.36
N SER A 61 -4.26 -6.56 -5.46
CA SER A 61 -4.84 -6.02 -4.24
C SER A 61 -3.78 -5.86 -3.16
N ILE A 62 -3.89 -4.83 -2.32
CA ILE A 62 -3.07 -4.73 -1.10
C ILE A 62 -3.47 -5.83 -0.11
N VAL A 63 -2.54 -6.24 0.75
CA VAL A 63 -2.80 -7.21 1.82
C VAL A 63 -3.62 -6.56 2.94
N GLY A 64 -3.28 -5.32 3.33
CA GLY A 64 -3.99 -4.60 4.38
C GLY A 64 -3.39 -3.23 4.68
N LEU A 65 -4.00 -2.50 5.61
CA LEU A 65 -3.47 -1.27 6.19
C LEU A 65 -2.45 -1.64 7.28
N VAL A 66 -1.30 -0.97 7.29
CA VAL A 66 -0.38 -1.00 8.43
C VAL A 66 -0.83 0.12 9.37
N LYS A 67 -1.74 -0.20 10.28
CA LYS A 67 -2.06 0.72 11.38
C LYS A 67 -0.88 0.73 12.35
N GLU A 68 -0.36 1.91 12.66
CA GLU A 68 0.58 2.16 13.76
C GLU A 68 -0.13 2.08 15.14
N SER A 69 -1.13 1.22 15.28
CA SER A 69 -1.80 0.99 16.55
C SER A 69 -1.69 -0.49 16.87
N GLU A 70 -1.06 -0.75 18.02
CA GLU A 70 -0.71 -2.04 18.66
C GLU A 70 0.72 -2.54 18.36
N ASP A 71 1.70 -1.82 18.93
CA ASP A 71 2.71 -2.47 19.76
C ASP A 71 2.05 -3.25 20.93
N GLU A 72 2.73 -4.31 21.37
CA GLU A 72 2.41 -5.31 22.43
C GLU A 72 1.56 -6.52 21.94
N ASN A 73 1.97 -7.79 22.04
CA ASN A 73 2.91 -8.48 22.94
C ASN A 73 3.17 -9.89 22.38
N GLU A 74 4.41 -10.38 22.36
CA GLU A 74 4.74 -11.67 22.98
C GLU A 74 6.26 -11.77 23.17
N GLY A 75 6.72 -11.27 24.32
CA GLY A 75 7.87 -11.89 24.95
C GLY A 75 7.47 -13.31 25.35
N THR A 76 8.10 -14.32 24.76
CA THR A 76 8.12 -15.67 25.33
C THR A 76 9.51 -15.95 25.86
N VAL A 77 9.47 -16.34 27.13
CA VAL A 77 10.50 -16.65 28.13
C VAL A 77 11.59 -17.62 27.73
#